data_AF-A0A0C3MMM0-F1
#
_entry.id   AF-A0A0C3MMM0-F1
#
_cell.length_a   1.000
_cell.length_b   1.000
_cell.length_c   1.000
_cell.angle_alpha   90.00
_cell.angle_beta   90.00
_cell.angle_gamma   90.00
#
_symmetry.space_group_name_H-M   'P 1'
#
loop_
_entity.id
_entity.type
_entity.pdbx_description
1 polymer ?
#
loop_
_entity_poly.entity_id
_entity_poly.type
_entity_poly.pdbx_seq_one_letter_code
_entity_poly.pdbx_strand_id
1 'polypeptide(L)' 'MREYCKGQIAHYKIPRYIRFVDSFPMTVTGKIQKFLIRQRMKEELGLDEAKTA' A
#
# COMPACT_ATOMS: atom_id res chain seq x y z
N MET A 1 -5.48 1.49 -14.33
CA MET A 1 -5.09 0.46 -13.33
C MET A 1 -6.27 -0.15 -12.57
N ARG A 2 -7.16 0.63 -11.94
CA ARG A 2 -8.32 0.04 -11.24
C ARG A 2 -9.30 -0.67 -12.17
N GLU A 3 -9.54 -0.09 -13.34
CA GLU A 3 -10.38 -0.70 -14.37
C GLU A 3 -9.77 -1.99 -14.90
N TYR A 4 -8.45 -2.07 -14.99
CA TYR A 4 -7.74 -3.32 -15.30
C TYR A 4 -8.02 -4.40 -14.24
N CYS A 5 -8.07 -4.04 -12.96
CA CYS A 5 -8.45 -4.98 -11.90
C CYS A 5 -9.96 -5.32 -11.89
N LYS A 6 -10.82 -4.52 -12.54
CA LYS A 6 -12.26 -4.72 -12.57
C LYS A 6 -12.59 -5.94 -13.45
N GLY A 7 -13.21 -6.96 -12.86
CA GLY A 7 -13.50 -8.24 -13.52
C GLY A 7 -12.42 -9.31 -13.37
N GLN A 8 -11.20 -8.94 -12.93
CA GLN A 8 -10.13 -9.92 -12.62
C GLN A 8 -10.10 -10.31 -11.14
N ILE A 9 -10.50 -9.40 -10.25
CA ILE A 9 -10.58 -9.63 -8.81
C ILE A 9 -11.90 -9.11 -8.24
N ALA A 10 -12.30 -9.64 -7.09
CA ALA A 10 -13.47 -9.16 -6.37
C ALA A 10 -13.32 -7.67 -6.02
N HIS A 11 -14.43 -6.92 -6.05
CA HIS A 11 -14.44 -5.46 -5.91
C HIS A 11 -13.70 -4.95 -4.66
N TYR A 12 -13.80 -5.66 -3.53
CA TYR A 12 -13.13 -5.29 -2.27
C TYR A 12 -11.60 -5.44 -2.31
N LYS A 13 -11.05 -6.19 -3.27
CA LYS A 13 -9.59 -6.33 -3.48
C LYS A 13 -9.02 -5.27 -4.40
N ILE A 14 -9.87 -4.43 -5.01
CA ILE A 14 -9.41 -3.36 -5.90
C ILE A 14 -8.74 -2.28 -5.04
N PRO A 15 -7.47 -1.96 -5.28
CA PRO A 15 -6.73 -1.03 -4.42
C PRO A 15 -7.30 0.38 -4.48
N ARG A 16 -7.43 1.01 -3.29
CA ARG A 16 -7.90 2.40 -3.16
C ARG A 16 -6.79 3.44 -3.35
N TYR A 17 -5.53 3.08 -3.19
CA TYR A 17 -4.40 3.97 -3.43
C TYR A 17 -3.32 3.19 -4.16
N ILE A 18 -2.77 3.78 -5.22
CA ILE A 18 -1.73 3.17 -6.04
C ILE A 18 -0.65 4.21 -6.21
N ARG A 19 0.58 3.85 -5.84
CA ARG A 19 1.74 4.71 -5.98
C ARG A 19 2.88 3.93 -6.62
N PHE A 20 3.47 4.55 -7.64
CA PHE A 20 4.69 4.07 -8.24
C PHE A 20 5.87 4.65 -7.46
N VAL A 21 6.83 3.81 -7.16
CA VAL A 21 8.06 4.16 -6.45
C VAL A 21 9.23 3.60 -7.21
N ASP A 22 10.36 4.30 -7.16
CA ASP A 22 11.59 3.87 -7.81
C ASP A 22 12.18 2.61 -7.12
N SER A 23 12.08 2.55 -5.79
CA SER A 23 12.59 1.43 -5.02
C SER A 23 11.81 1.19 -3.72
N PHE A 24 11.84 -0.06 -3.25
CA PHE A 24 11.25 -0.47 -1.97
C PHE A 24 12.28 -0.36 -0.84
N PRO A 25 11.85 -0.01 0.40
CA PRO A 25 12.72 -0.13 1.55
C PRO A 25 13.03 -1.61 1.79
N MET A 26 14.32 -1.95 1.73
CA MET A 26 14.81 -3.31 1.93
C MET A 26 15.76 -3.38 3.12
N THR A 27 15.92 -4.56 3.71
CA THR A 27 16.99 -4.85 4.66
C THR A 27 18.32 -4.97 3.93
N VAL A 28 19.42 -5.01 4.67
CA VAL A 28 20.77 -5.30 4.12
C VAL A 28 20.80 -6.62 3.35
N THR A 29 19.95 -7.58 3.73
CA THR A 29 19.76 -8.88 3.07
C THR A 29 18.70 -8.88 1.94
N GLY A 30 18.19 -7.70 1.55
CA GLY A 30 17.24 -7.57 0.43
C GLY A 30 15.78 -7.88 0.77
N LYS A 31 15.42 -8.11 2.04
CA LYS A 31 14.01 -8.38 2.42
C LYS A 31 13.22 -7.08 2.45
N ILE A 32 12.05 -7.06 1.81
CA ILE A 32 11.17 -5.89 1.81
C ILE A 32 10.63 -5.60 3.22
N GLN A 33 10.83 -4.36 3.67
CA GLN A 33 10.36 -3.88 4.95
C GLN A 33 8.94 -3.30 4.84
N LYS A 34 7.94 -4.20 4.80
CA LYS A 34 6.52 -3.83 4.60
C LYS A 34 5.98 -2.82 5.63
N PHE A 35 6.49 -2.83 6.86
CA PHE A 35 6.05 -1.92 7.91
C PHE A 35 6.42 -0.45 7.59
N LEU A 36 7.63 -0.20 7.05
CA LEU A 36 8.04 1.14 6.60
C LEU A 36 7.18 1.62 5.43
N ILE A 37 6.82 0.73 4.51
CA ILE A 37 5.93 1.08 3.39
C ILE A 37 4.55 1.50 3.93
N ARG A 38 3.99 0.75 4.87
CA ARG A 38 2.72 1.09 5.51
C ARG A 38 2.78 2.43 6.24
N GLN A 39 3.86 2.66 7.00
CA GLN A 39 4.03 3.90 7.75
C GLN A 39 4.09 5.11 6.82
N ARG A 40 4.97 5.07 5.79
CA ARG A 40 5.07 6.13 4.78
C ARG A 40 3.74 6.40 4.09
N MET A 41 3.02 5.35 3.69
CA MET A 41 1.72 5.52 3.04
C MET A 41 0.65 6.11 3.97
N LYS A 42 0.66 5.77 5.27
CA LYS A 42 -0.23 6.37 6.27
C LYS A 42 0.09 7.85 6.46
N GLU A 43 1.37 8.18 6.64
CA GLU A 43 1.85 9.55 6.80
C GLU A 43 1.52 10.42 5.58
N GLU A 44 1.80 9.94 4.37
CA GLU A 44 1.57 10.71 3.15
C GLU A 44 0.09 10.90 2.79
N LEU A 45 -0.76 9.93 3.14
CA LEU A 45 -2.19 10.02 2.87
C LEU A 45 -2.98 10.63 4.03
N GLY A 46 -2.31 11.00 5.14
CA GLY A 46 -2.97 11.47 6.37
C GLY A 46 -3.96 10.46 6.95
N LEU A 47 -3.74 9.17 6.68
CA LEU A 47 -4.62 8.10 7.14
C LEU A 47 -4.20 7.69 8.55
N ASP A 48 -4.73 8.40 9.55
CA ASP A 48 -4.62 7.99 10.95
C ASP A 48 -5.37 6.67 11.15
N GLU A 49 -4.83 5.79 12.01
CA GLU A 49 -5.56 4.60 12.42
C GLU A 49 -6.81 5.05 13.17
N ALA A 50 -7.95 5.03 12.48
CA ALA A 50 -9.24 5.16 13.14
C ALA A 50 -9.27 4.12 14.27
N LYS A 51 -9.17 4.61 15.51
CA LYS A 51 -9.36 3.83 16.73
C LYS A 51 -10.71 3.17 16.62
N THR A 52 -10.71 1.95 16.12
CA THR A 52 -11.90 1.12 16.12
C THR A 52 -11.96 0.55 17.52
N ALA A 53 -13.04 0.89 18.22
CA ALA A 53 -13.33 0.52 19.61
C ALA A 53 -13.37 -1.00 19.80
#